data_AF-A0A1H9YN79-F1
#
_entry.id   AF-A0A1H9YN79-F1
#
_cell.length_a   1.000
_cell.length_b   1.000
_cell.length_c   1.000
_cell.angle_alpha   90.00
_cell.angle_beta   90.00
_cell.angle_gamma   90.00
#
_symmetry.space_group_name_H-M   'P 1'
#
loop_
_entity.id
_entity.type
_entity.pdbx_description
1 polymer ?
#
loop_
_entity_poly.entity_id
_entity_poly.type
_entity_poly.pdbx_seq_one_letter_code
_entity_poly.pdbx_strand_id
1 'polypeptide(L)'
;MFSELDAGACGITCAKLGEAEIMADAGIDDILLAFPIWGEPKLRRLAALRERARVRVSLDSPEVAAVPGVEVVGLLTLAGHAYHARTPEELAETARREGEDLVRTAELCAKDGIELREISVGSTSTARHAAGVAGVTEIRPGTYIFNDTSMIRLGVATERTAAARVLSTVIARSTPERVVFDAGTKCLTSDGAGSPGWIRAAGLPYVRMDFLNEEHGVENGRVTTELRVAARGAVR
;
A
#
# COMPACT_ATOMS: atom_id res chain seq x y z
N MET A 1 -10.87 -18.43 -6.92
CA MET A 1 -9.55 -18.26 -7.58
C MET A 1 -8.96 -16.99 -6.98
N PHE A 2 -7.96 -17.12 -6.13
CA PHE A 2 -7.29 -16.02 -5.45
C PHE A 2 -6.00 -15.72 -6.20
N SER A 3 -6.01 -14.74 -7.10
CA SER A 3 -4.95 -14.55 -8.11
C SER A 3 -3.53 -14.47 -7.57
N GLU A 4 -3.31 -13.95 -6.36
CA GLU A 4 -1.98 -13.88 -5.73
C GLU A 4 -1.58 -15.21 -5.07
N LEU A 5 -2.51 -15.87 -4.37
CA LEU A 5 -2.27 -17.18 -3.75
C LEU A 5 -2.06 -18.26 -4.82
N ASP A 6 -2.85 -18.22 -5.89
CA ASP A 6 -2.71 -19.08 -7.06
C ASP A 6 -1.36 -18.87 -7.77
N ALA A 7 -0.77 -17.68 -7.63
CA ALA A 7 0.57 -17.35 -8.13
C ALA A 7 1.71 -17.68 -7.14
N GLY A 8 1.38 -18.22 -5.96
CA GLY A 8 2.35 -18.69 -4.96
C GLY A 8 2.58 -17.76 -3.77
N ALA A 9 1.72 -16.77 -3.52
CA ALA A 9 1.78 -16.00 -2.28
C ALA A 9 1.48 -16.89 -1.06
N CYS A 10 2.28 -16.75 0.00
CA CYS A 10 2.15 -17.50 1.25
C CYS A 10 1.33 -16.71 2.27
N GLY A 11 0.00 -16.76 2.13
CA GLY A 11 -0.92 -16.00 2.98
C GLY A 11 -1.09 -14.55 2.56
N ILE A 12 -1.78 -13.76 3.40
CA ILE A 12 -2.09 -12.36 3.13
C ILE A 12 -1.83 -11.48 4.36
N THR A 13 -1.74 -10.17 4.13
CA THR A 13 -1.71 -9.17 5.19
C THR A 13 -2.99 -8.34 5.18
N CYS A 14 -3.64 -8.19 6.35
CA CYS A 14 -4.79 -7.33 6.55
C CYS A 14 -4.46 -6.17 7.48
N ALA A 15 -5.07 -5.01 7.26
CA ALA A 15 -4.89 -3.84 8.12
C ALA A 15 -5.87 -3.85 9.30
N LYS A 16 -7.02 -4.50 9.15
CA LYS A 16 -8.07 -4.56 10.18
C LYS A 16 -8.61 -5.96 10.37
N LEU A 17 -9.05 -6.23 11.60
CA LEU A 17 -9.67 -7.51 11.96
C LEU A 17 -10.89 -7.86 11.08
N GLY A 18 -11.73 -6.89 10.73
CA GLY A 18 -12.87 -7.14 9.84
C GLY A 18 -12.48 -7.54 8.43
N GLU A 19 -11.35 -7.03 7.91
CA GLU A 19 -10.80 -7.46 6.62
C GLU A 19 -10.36 -8.93 6.73
N ALA A 20 -9.63 -9.28 7.79
CA ALA A 20 -9.16 -10.65 8.04
C ALA A 20 -10.32 -11.66 8.19
N GLU A 21 -11.40 -11.29 8.88
CA GLU A 21 -12.60 -12.13 9.00
C GLU A 21 -13.23 -12.43 7.64
N ILE A 22 -13.38 -11.41 6.78
CA ILE A 22 -13.92 -11.58 5.42
C ILE A 22 -13.01 -12.49 4.58
N MET A 23 -11.70 -12.31 4.68
CA MET A 23 -10.74 -13.13 3.94
C MET A 23 -10.77 -14.59 4.41
N ALA A 24 -10.88 -14.83 5.72
CA ALA A 24 -11.05 -16.17 6.27
C ALA A 24 -12.39 -16.80 5.89
N ASP A 25 -13.49 -16.03 5.85
CA ASP A 25 -14.80 -16.51 5.36
C ASP A 25 -14.73 -16.91 3.88
N ALA A 26 -13.86 -16.27 3.11
CA ALA A 26 -13.60 -16.62 1.71
C ALA A 26 -12.67 -17.84 1.55
N GLY A 27 -12.09 -18.35 2.64
CA GLY A 27 -11.22 -19.54 2.65
C GLY A 27 -9.73 -19.26 2.65
N ILE A 28 -9.29 -18.03 2.93
CA ILE A 28 -7.87 -17.71 3.14
C ILE A 28 -7.52 -17.92 4.61
N ASP A 29 -6.59 -18.82 4.90
CA ASP A 29 -6.33 -19.32 6.25
C ASP A 29 -4.96 -18.94 6.85
N ASP A 30 -4.04 -18.33 6.11
CA ASP A 30 -2.81 -17.72 6.65
C ASP A 30 -2.88 -16.19 6.52
N ILE A 31 -3.09 -15.53 7.66
CA ILE A 31 -3.36 -14.09 7.73
C ILE A 31 -2.46 -13.42 8.76
N LEU A 32 -1.80 -12.35 8.35
CA LEU A 32 -1.12 -11.41 9.23
C LEU A 32 -1.96 -10.14 9.41
N LEU A 33 -2.28 -9.80 10.65
CA LEU A 33 -2.81 -8.48 11.02
C LEU A 33 -1.64 -7.55 11.34
N ALA A 34 -1.35 -6.63 10.43
CA ALA A 34 -0.21 -5.71 10.54
C ALA A 34 -0.44 -4.51 11.47
N PHE A 35 -1.45 -4.58 12.34
CA PHE A 35 -1.70 -3.58 13.38
C PHE A 35 -2.07 -4.26 14.71
N PRO A 36 -1.61 -3.71 15.86
CA PRO A 36 -1.99 -4.23 17.18
C PRO A 36 -3.50 -4.21 17.40
N ILE A 37 -4.00 -5.25 18.07
CA ILE A 37 -5.42 -5.38 18.41
C ILE A 37 -5.68 -4.84 19.81
N TRP A 38 -6.47 -3.78 19.87
CA TRP A 38 -6.83 -3.11 21.11
C TRP A 38 -8.31 -3.32 21.49
N GLY A 39 -8.53 -3.67 22.76
CA GLY A 39 -9.84 -3.71 23.38
C GLY A 39 -10.51 -5.08 23.35
N GLU A 40 -11.16 -5.40 24.47
CA GLU A 40 -11.83 -6.68 24.73
C GLU A 40 -12.77 -7.15 23.59
N PRO A 41 -13.63 -6.31 22.97
CA PRO A 41 -14.47 -6.75 21.87
C PRO A 41 -13.69 -7.26 20.66
N LYS A 42 -12.54 -6.65 20.34
CA LYS A 42 -11.70 -7.08 19.21
C LYS A 42 -10.88 -8.32 19.57
N LEU A 43 -10.44 -8.46 20.82
CA LEU A 43 -9.74 -9.66 21.28
C LEU A 43 -10.64 -10.90 21.21
N ARG A 44 -11.92 -10.80 21.60
CA ARG A 44 -12.89 -11.91 21.44
C ARG A 44 -13.08 -12.31 19.99
N ARG A 45 -13.17 -11.33 19.09
CA ARG A 45 -13.28 -11.57 17.64
C ARG A 45 -12.01 -12.20 17.06
N LEU A 46 -10.83 -11.74 17.50
CA LEU A 46 -9.55 -12.35 17.13
C LEU A 46 -9.47 -13.81 17.60
N ALA A 47 -9.93 -14.10 18.82
CA ALA A 47 -9.99 -15.47 19.35
C ALA A 47 -10.90 -16.36 18.48
N ALA A 48 -12.09 -15.88 18.13
CA ALA A 48 -13.00 -16.60 17.23
C ALA A 48 -12.42 -16.79 15.82
N LEU A 49 -11.69 -15.81 15.30
CA LEU A 49 -11.00 -15.93 14.00
C LEU A 49 -9.89 -17.00 14.04
N ARG A 50 -9.16 -17.10 15.15
CA ARG A 50 -8.08 -18.08 15.33
C ARG A 50 -8.57 -19.54 15.34
N GLU A 51 -9.84 -19.78 15.62
CA GLU A 51 -10.44 -21.12 15.55
C GLU A 51 -10.51 -21.68 14.12
N ARG A 52 -10.37 -20.82 13.11
CA ARG A 52 -10.60 -21.17 11.70
C ARG A 52 -9.54 -20.65 10.72
N ALA A 53 -8.54 -19.90 11.21
CA ALA A 53 -7.40 -19.43 10.42
C ALA A 53 -6.15 -19.33 11.30
N ARG A 54 -4.97 -19.54 10.71
CA ARG A 54 -3.69 -19.15 11.28
C ARG A 54 -3.59 -17.62 11.23
N VAL A 55 -3.67 -16.99 12.39
CA VAL A 55 -3.57 -15.53 12.51
C VAL A 55 -2.30 -15.14 13.26
N ARG A 56 -1.45 -14.35 12.61
CA ARG A 56 -0.36 -13.59 13.25
C ARG A 56 -0.81 -12.15 13.45
N VAL A 57 -0.35 -11.50 14.51
CA VAL A 57 -0.72 -10.12 14.83
C VAL A 57 0.54 -9.36 15.24
N SER A 58 0.74 -8.16 14.70
CA SER A 58 1.82 -7.28 15.15
C SER A 58 1.58 -6.80 16.58
N LEU A 59 2.63 -6.67 17.37
CA LEU A 59 2.61 -6.07 18.70
C LEU A 59 3.82 -5.14 18.85
N ASP A 60 3.73 -4.20 19.78
CA ASP A 60 4.76 -3.18 20.05
C ASP A 60 4.98 -2.95 21.56
N SER A 61 4.47 -3.85 22.41
CA SER A 61 4.53 -3.74 23.87
C SER A 61 5.12 -5.02 24.49
N PRO A 62 6.11 -4.89 25.40
CA PRO A 62 6.65 -6.03 26.13
C PRO A 62 5.61 -6.68 27.06
N GLU A 63 4.65 -5.90 27.57
CA GLU A 63 3.55 -6.43 28.38
C GLU A 63 2.67 -7.38 27.57
N VAL A 64 2.37 -7.05 26.31
CA VAL A 64 1.63 -7.93 25.40
C VAL A 64 2.46 -9.16 25.03
N ALA A 65 3.76 -8.99 24.79
CA ALA A 65 4.66 -10.10 24.49
C ALA A 65 4.76 -11.11 25.65
N ALA A 66 4.55 -10.68 26.90
CA ALA A 66 4.58 -11.52 28.09
C ALA A 66 3.25 -12.23 28.41
N VAL A 67 2.18 -11.97 27.65
CA VAL A 67 0.87 -12.61 27.89
C VAL A 67 0.96 -14.12 27.62
N PRO A 68 0.50 -14.98 28.55
CA PRO A 68 0.48 -16.43 28.34
C PRO A 68 -0.28 -16.81 27.06
N GLY A 69 0.36 -17.62 26.20
CA GLY A 69 -0.20 -18.04 24.92
C GLY A 69 0.11 -17.13 23.74
N VAL A 70 0.82 -16.01 23.96
CA VAL A 70 1.46 -15.21 22.90
C VAL A 70 2.84 -15.79 22.63
N GLU A 71 3.12 -16.09 21.36
CA GLU A 71 4.44 -16.49 20.86
C GLU A 71 4.97 -15.37 19.97
N VAL A 72 6.14 -14.82 20.32
CA VAL A 72 6.85 -13.86 19.47
C VAL A 72 7.65 -14.65 18.46
N VAL A 73 7.17 -14.69 17.21
CA VAL A 73 7.78 -15.51 16.14
C VAL A 73 8.80 -14.75 15.30
N GLY A 74 8.83 -13.42 15.37
CA GLY A 74 9.56 -12.62 14.40
C GLY A 74 9.52 -11.12 14.61
N LEU A 75 10.11 -10.40 13.65
CA LEU A 75 10.14 -8.95 13.55
C LEU A 75 9.41 -8.50 12.30
N LEU A 76 8.72 -7.37 12.41
CA LEU A 76 8.02 -6.74 11.31
C LEU A 76 8.31 -5.24 11.29
N THR A 77 8.52 -4.70 10.09
CA THR A 77 8.57 -3.24 9.88
C THR A 77 7.93 -2.83 8.56
N LEU A 78 7.60 -1.55 8.44
CA LEU A 78 7.15 -0.90 7.23
C LEU A 78 7.93 0.41 7.07
N ALA A 79 8.84 0.47 6.09
CA ALA A 79 9.61 1.68 5.79
C ALA A 79 8.77 2.75 5.07
N GLY A 80 7.76 3.32 5.75
CA GLY A 80 6.89 4.37 5.19
C GLY A 80 7.64 5.63 4.73
N HIS A 81 8.82 5.89 5.30
CA HIS A 81 9.68 7.00 4.88
C HIS A 81 10.29 6.80 3.48
N ALA A 82 10.27 5.57 2.92
CA ALA A 82 10.69 5.28 1.55
C ALA A 82 9.89 6.08 0.49
N TYR A 83 8.66 6.48 0.81
CA TYR A 83 7.84 7.33 -0.07
C TYR A 83 8.43 8.73 -0.28
N HIS A 84 9.36 9.17 0.58
CA HIS A 84 10.03 10.46 0.43
C HIS A 84 11.32 10.40 -0.41
N ALA A 85 11.72 9.21 -0.88
CA ALA A 85 12.87 9.07 -1.76
C ALA A 85 12.71 9.94 -3.03
N ARG A 86 13.79 10.60 -3.42
CA ARG A 86 13.85 11.49 -4.59
C ARG A 86 14.54 10.84 -5.78
N THR A 87 15.32 9.80 -5.54
CA THR A 87 15.98 9.01 -6.58
C THR A 87 15.77 7.50 -6.37
N PRO A 88 15.87 6.69 -7.42
CA PRO A 88 15.85 5.23 -7.30
C PRO A 88 16.93 4.68 -6.36
N GLU A 89 18.10 5.33 -6.30
CA GLU A 89 19.21 4.93 -5.43
C GLU A 89 18.89 5.20 -3.95
N GLU A 90 18.29 6.36 -3.64
CA GLU A 90 17.81 6.66 -2.28
C GLU A 90 16.77 5.62 -1.84
N LEU A 91 15.84 5.26 -2.74
CA LEU A 91 14.82 4.25 -2.46
C LEU A 91 15.42 2.86 -2.22
N ALA A 92 16.35 2.44 -3.07
CA ALA A 92 17.02 1.15 -2.95
C ALA A 92 17.82 1.03 -1.65
N GLU A 93 18.50 2.11 -1.23
CA GLU A 93 19.24 2.15 0.03
C GLU A 93 18.29 2.07 1.24
N THR A 94 17.19 2.83 1.24
CA THR A 94 16.17 2.72 2.30
C THR A 94 15.62 1.29 2.40
N ALA A 95 15.30 0.67 1.27
CA ALA A 95 14.77 -0.68 1.22
C ALA A 95 15.77 -1.75 1.71
N ARG A 96 17.06 -1.59 1.38
CA ARG A 96 18.11 -2.49 1.86
C ARG A 96 18.32 -2.35 3.37
N ARG A 97 18.37 -1.11 3.87
CA ARG A 97 18.47 -0.83 5.31
C ARG A 97 17.32 -1.41 6.11
N GLU A 98 16.09 -1.30 5.59
CA GLU A 98 14.90 -1.90 6.21
C GLU A 98 15.10 -3.40 6.51
N GLY A 99 15.64 -4.16 5.56
CA GLY A 99 15.97 -5.57 5.73
C GLY A 99 17.13 -5.80 6.71
N GLU A 100 18.24 -5.09 6.50
CA GLU A 100 19.47 -5.29 7.26
C GLU A 100 19.31 -4.97 8.75
N ASP A 101 18.58 -3.92 9.07
CA ASP A 101 18.34 -3.53 10.45
C ASP A 101 17.53 -4.59 11.21
N LEU A 102 16.52 -5.19 10.57
CA LEU A 102 15.73 -6.27 11.19
C LEU A 102 16.52 -7.58 11.32
N VAL A 103 17.26 -7.96 10.28
CA VAL A 103 18.13 -9.17 10.34
C VAL A 103 19.16 -9.00 11.45
N ARG A 104 19.84 -7.86 11.51
CA ARG A 104 20.81 -7.55 12.58
C ARG A 104 20.15 -7.58 13.95
N THR A 105 18.91 -7.12 14.08
CA THR A 105 18.17 -7.16 15.34
C THR A 105 17.87 -8.59 15.75
N ALA A 106 17.42 -9.45 14.82
CA ALA A 106 17.20 -10.86 15.09
C ALA A 106 18.48 -11.61 15.48
N GLU A 107 19.62 -11.30 14.84
CA GLU A 107 20.92 -11.85 15.22
C GLU A 107 21.35 -11.43 16.63
N LEU A 108 21.04 -10.20 17.05
CA LEU A 108 21.30 -9.75 18.42
C LEU A 108 20.41 -10.50 19.42
N CYS A 109 19.12 -10.65 19.11
CA CYS A 109 18.19 -11.42 19.94
C CYS A 109 18.62 -12.90 20.06
N ALA A 110 19.10 -13.51 18.99
CA ALA A 110 19.57 -14.90 19.00
C ALA A 110 20.78 -15.11 19.94
N LYS A 111 21.67 -14.13 20.07
CA LYS A 111 22.79 -14.17 21.03
C LYS A 111 22.32 -14.23 22.49
N ASP A 112 21.13 -13.70 22.75
CA ASP A 112 20.46 -13.73 24.05
C ASP A 112 19.47 -14.90 24.18
N GLY A 113 19.47 -15.84 23.22
CA GLY A 113 18.63 -17.04 23.22
C GLY A 113 17.18 -16.81 22.76
N ILE A 114 16.90 -15.67 22.12
CA ILE A 114 15.59 -15.33 21.57
C ILE A 114 15.60 -15.56 20.05
N GLU A 115 15.02 -16.69 19.64
CA GLU A 115 14.93 -17.10 18.23
C GLU A 115 13.78 -16.40 17.51
N LEU A 116 14.10 -15.44 16.63
CA LEU A 116 13.14 -14.71 15.79
C LEU A 116 13.24 -15.22 14.35
N ARG A 117 12.31 -16.11 13.99
CA ARG A 117 12.35 -16.90 12.75
C ARG A 117 11.72 -16.18 11.55
N GLU A 118 10.80 -15.26 11.79
CA GLU A 118 10.09 -14.53 10.74
C GLU A 118 10.61 -13.09 10.65
N ILE A 119 11.36 -12.76 9.60
CA ILE A 119 11.83 -11.41 9.31
C ILE A 119 11.00 -10.84 8.16
N SER A 120 10.02 -10.03 8.52
CA SER A 120 8.99 -9.54 7.63
C SER A 120 9.17 -8.05 7.32
N VAL A 121 9.44 -7.72 6.06
CA VAL A 121 9.73 -6.34 5.63
C VAL A 121 8.89 -5.93 4.43
N GLY A 122 9.04 -4.68 4.02
CA GLY A 122 8.70 -4.30 2.67
C GLY A 122 7.31 -3.71 2.52
N SER A 123 7.24 -2.81 1.55
CA SER A 123 6.02 -2.29 0.96
C SER A 123 6.17 -2.35 -0.55
N THR A 124 5.16 -1.96 -1.33
CA THR A 124 5.30 -1.93 -2.80
C THR A 124 6.56 -1.19 -3.27
N SER A 125 6.93 -0.09 -2.59
CA SER A 125 8.10 0.70 -2.97
C SER A 125 9.43 0.03 -2.64
N THR A 126 9.51 -0.71 -1.52
CA THR A 126 10.77 -1.30 -1.04
C THR A 126 10.92 -2.79 -1.36
N ALA A 127 9.83 -3.50 -1.64
CA ALA A 127 9.78 -4.97 -1.73
C ALA A 127 10.83 -5.57 -2.66
N ARG A 128 11.06 -5.00 -3.85
CA ARG A 128 12.03 -5.52 -4.83
C ARG A 128 13.46 -5.56 -4.28
N HIS A 129 13.84 -4.57 -3.49
CA HIS A 129 15.18 -4.46 -2.93
C HIS A 129 15.29 -5.16 -1.57
N ALA A 130 14.26 -5.02 -0.73
CA ALA A 130 14.20 -5.67 0.59
C ALA A 130 14.20 -7.20 0.48
N ALA A 131 13.53 -7.77 -0.54
CA ALA A 131 13.52 -9.22 -0.80
C ALA A 131 14.92 -9.80 -1.09
N GLY A 132 15.86 -8.98 -1.54
CA GLY A 132 17.23 -9.41 -1.84
C GLY A 132 18.16 -9.44 -0.62
N VAL A 133 17.71 -8.97 0.54
CA VAL A 133 18.52 -8.94 1.75
C VAL A 133 18.55 -10.34 2.37
N ALA A 134 19.74 -10.91 2.53
CA ALA A 134 19.91 -12.21 3.17
C ALA A 134 19.37 -12.19 4.60
N GLY A 135 18.55 -13.19 4.95
CA GLY A 135 17.89 -13.28 6.26
C GLY A 135 16.46 -12.73 6.29
N VAL A 136 16.04 -11.94 5.30
CA VAL A 136 14.62 -11.60 5.12
C VAL A 136 13.84 -12.87 4.71
N THR A 137 12.71 -13.12 5.38
CA THR A 137 11.89 -14.32 5.14
C THR A 137 10.55 -14.02 4.48
N GLU A 138 10.04 -12.79 4.60
CA GLU A 138 8.73 -12.39 4.09
C GLU A 138 8.78 -10.94 3.58
N ILE A 139 8.07 -10.68 2.46
CA ILE A 139 7.81 -9.32 1.95
C ILE A 139 6.30 -9.06 1.87
N ARG A 140 5.88 -7.82 2.11
CA ARG A 140 4.44 -7.46 2.15
C ARG A 140 4.04 -6.30 1.23
N PRO A 141 4.31 -6.37 -0.10
CA PRO A 141 3.77 -5.38 -1.04
C PRO A 141 2.25 -5.54 -1.18
N GLY A 142 1.53 -4.44 -1.44
CA GLY A 142 0.07 -4.46 -1.60
C GLY A 142 -0.38 -3.62 -2.80
N THR A 143 -0.03 -2.34 -2.81
CA THR A 143 -0.34 -1.42 -3.92
C THR A 143 0.10 -1.94 -5.29
N TYR A 144 1.13 -2.80 -5.37
CA TYR A 144 1.71 -3.28 -6.62
C TYR A 144 0.70 -3.93 -7.59
N ILE A 145 -0.39 -4.51 -7.06
CA ILE A 145 -1.46 -5.12 -7.87
C ILE A 145 -2.14 -4.10 -8.78
N PHE A 146 -2.22 -2.84 -8.35
CA PHE A 146 -2.79 -1.74 -9.13
C PHE A 146 -1.74 -0.73 -9.59
N ASN A 147 -0.73 -0.46 -8.78
CA ASN A 147 0.13 0.72 -8.83
C ASN A 147 -0.67 2.04 -8.89
N ASP A 148 0.03 3.15 -8.70
CA ASP A 148 -0.56 4.48 -8.73
C ASP A 148 0.48 5.53 -9.16
N THR A 149 0.08 6.79 -9.13
CA THR A 149 0.95 7.93 -9.46
C THR A 149 2.15 8.04 -8.52
N SER A 150 2.03 7.61 -7.26
CA SER A 150 3.14 7.58 -6.30
C SER A 150 4.18 6.54 -6.68
N MET A 151 3.77 5.33 -7.08
CA MET A 151 4.68 4.28 -7.53
C MET A 151 5.38 4.67 -8.84
N ILE A 152 4.70 5.39 -9.72
CA ILE A 152 5.31 5.94 -10.94
C ILE A 152 6.35 7.02 -10.59
N ARG A 153 6.03 7.93 -9.66
CA ARG A 153 6.96 8.98 -9.20
C ARG A 153 8.23 8.37 -8.60
N LEU A 154 8.10 7.29 -7.85
CA LEU A 154 9.22 6.56 -7.23
C LEU A 154 10.00 5.69 -8.23
N GLY A 155 9.57 5.59 -9.50
CA GLY A 155 10.20 4.74 -10.51
C GLY A 155 9.96 3.24 -10.33
N VAL A 156 9.07 2.86 -9.41
CA VAL A 156 8.71 1.46 -9.11
C VAL A 156 7.70 0.92 -10.14
N ALA A 157 6.87 1.81 -10.68
CA ALA A 157 5.86 1.49 -11.68
C ALA A 157 6.00 2.38 -12.92
N THR A 158 5.32 1.98 -13.99
CA THR A 158 5.17 2.75 -15.22
C THR A 158 3.69 3.00 -15.50
N GLU A 159 3.37 3.91 -16.42
CA GLU A 159 1.99 4.08 -16.87
C GLU A 159 1.38 2.76 -17.40
N ARG A 160 2.20 1.89 -17.99
CA ARG A 160 1.72 0.60 -18.50
C ARG A 160 1.35 -0.36 -17.36
N THR A 161 2.03 -0.30 -16.23
CA THR A 161 1.81 -1.21 -15.09
C THR A 161 0.84 -0.66 -14.05
N ALA A 162 0.41 0.60 -14.18
CA ALA A 162 -0.75 1.10 -13.45
C ALA A 162 -2.04 0.53 -14.06
N ALA A 163 -2.75 -0.30 -13.30
CA ALA A 163 -3.92 -1.05 -13.73
C ALA A 163 -5.24 -0.35 -13.35
N ALA A 164 -5.30 0.34 -12.21
CA ALA A 164 -6.51 1.05 -11.78
C ALA A 164 -6.65 2.41 -12.47
N ARG A 165 -7.90 2.77 -12.80
CA ARG A 165 -8.28 4.04 -13.44
C ARG A 165 -9.70 4.44 -13.03
N VAL A 166 -9.94 5.73 -12.89
CA VAL A 166 -11.27 6.31 -12.73
C VAL A 166 -11.71 6.92 -14.05
N LEU A 167 -12.83 6.47 -14.61
CA LEU A 167 -13.40 7.09 -15.80
C LEU A 167 -14.06 8.41 -15.41
N SER A 168 -13.75 9.48 -16.13
CA SER A 168 -14.32 10.80 -15.93
C SER A 168 -14.68 11.46 -17.26
N THR A 169 -15.65 12.36 -17.20
CA THR A 169 -16.17 13.14 -18.32
C THR A 169 -15.81 14.60 -18.15
N VAL A 170 -15.38 15.26 -19.23
CA VAL A 170 -15.34 16.72 -19.27
C VAL A 170 -16.77 17.25 -19.31
N ILE A 171 -17.20 17.93 -18.24
CA ILE A 171 -18.57 18.46 -18.11
C ILE A 171 -18.66 19.95 -18.41
N ALA A 172 -17.55 20.70 -18.30
CA ALA A 172 -17.54 22.11 -18.65
C ALA A 172 -16.17 22.57 -19.15
N ARG A 173 -16.23 23.57 -20.05
CA ARG A 173 -15.08 24.33 -20.53
C ARG A 173 -15.47 25.80 -20.60
N SER A 174 -15.36 26.50 -19.47
CA SER A 174 -15.80 27.89 -19.36
C SER A 174 -14.83 28.87 -20.02
N THR A 175 -13.56 28.50 -20.17
CA THR A 175 -12.53 29.27 -20.89
C THR A 175 -11.62 28.32 -21.68
N PRO A 176 -10.81 28.82 -22.64
CA PRO A 176 -9.82 27.99 -23.33
C PRO A 176 -8.85 27.28 -22.39
N GLU A 177 -8.57 27.89 -21.24
CA GLU A 177 -7.59 27.46 -20.24
C GLU A 177 -8.21 26.70 -19.07
N ARG A 178 -9.52 26.46 -19.02
CA ARG A 178 -10.17 25.81 -17.88
C ARG A 178 -11.07 24.66 -18.31
N VAL A 179 -10.81 23.49 -17.74
CA VAL A 179 -11.59 22.28 -17.96
C VAL A 179 -12.05 21.71 -16.62
N VAL A 180 -13.32 21.31 -16.58
CA VAL A 180 -13.96 20.74 -15.39
C VAL A 180 -14.40 19.31 -15.69
N PHE A 181 -14.03 18.42 -14.78
CA PHE A 181 -14.29 16.99 -14.81
C PHE A 181 -15.34 16.63 -13.75
N ASP A 182 -16.12 15.58 -13.99
CA ASP A 182 -17.12 15.01 -13.05
C ASP A 182 -16.53 14.10 -11.97
N ALA A 183 -15.21 14.14 -11.76
CA ALA A 183 -14.52 13.34 -10.75
C ALA A 183 -13.81 14.26 -9.75
N GLY A 184 -14.39 14.38 -8.54
CA GLY A 184 -13.82 15.09 -7.40
C GLY A 184 -13.21 14.18 -6.34
N THR A 185 -13.04 14.68 -5.12
CA THR A 185 -12.44 13.92 -3.99
C THR A 185 -13.24 12.67 -3.62
N LYS A 186 -14.55 12.62 -3.92
CA LYS A 186 -15.37 11.41 -3.72
C LYS A 186 -14.97 10.26 -4.66
N CYS A 187 -14.37 10.57 -5.80
CA CYS A 187 -13.89 9.58 -6.76
C CYS A 187 -12.38 9.36 -6.65
N LEU A 188 -11.62 10.41 -6.35
CA LEU A 188 -10.16 10.45 -6.48
C LEU A 188 -9.41 10.57 -5.15
N THR A 189 -10.11 10.52 -4.00
CA THR A 189 -9.60 10.89 -2.67
C THR A 189 -9.03 12.32 -2.62
N SER A 190 -8.66 12.79 -1.43
CA SER A 190 -7.83 13.98 -1.21
C SER A 190 -6.38 13.62 -0.87
N ASP A 191 -6.06 12.32 -0.72
CA ASP A 191 -4.74 11.86 -0.32
C ASP A 191 -3.68 12.20 -1.36
N GLY A 192 -2.70 13.02 -0.98
CA GLY A 192 -1.66 13.49 -1.91
C GLY A 192 -2.00 14.82 -2.60
N ALA A 193 -3.13 15.45 -2.26
CA ALA A 193 -3.46 16.80 -2.73
C ALA A 193 -2.28 17.77 -2.54
N GLY A 194 -1.95 18.52 -3.61
CA GLY A 194 -0.79 19.41 -3.65
C GLY A 194 0.55 18.75 -4.02
N SER A 195 0.60 17.42 -4.17
CA SER A 195 1.80 16.73 -4.65
C SER A 195 1.90 16.78 -6.17
N PRO A 196 3.10 17.02 -6.75
CA PRO A 196 3.28 17.01 -8.20
C PRO A 196 2.87 15.66 -8.82
N GLY A 197 1.95 15.72 -9.79
CA GLY A 197 1.49 14.53 -10.51
C GLY A 197 0.61 13.60 -9.67
N TRP A 198 0.01 14.12 -8.58
CA TRP A 198 -0.95 13.43 -7.73
C TRP A 198 -2.03 12.69 -8.54
N ILE A 199 -2.64 13.39 -9.49
CA ILE A 199 -3.61 12.83 -10.44
C ILE A 199 -3.11 13.06 -11.85
N ARG A 200 -3.17 12.02 -12.69
CA ARG A 200 -2.71 12.09 -14.08
C ARG A 200 -3.79 11.56 -15.02
N ALA A 201 -4.10 12.31 -16.07
CA ALA A 201 -4.96 11.80 -17.13
C ALA A 201 -4.23 10.73 -17.97
N ALA A 202 -4.91 9.61 -18.20
CA ALA A 202 -4.42 8.51 -19.00
C ALA A 202 -4.18 8.93 -20.45
N GLY A 203 -2.95 8.76 -20.94
CA GLY A 203 -2.60 9.09 -22.33
C GLY A 203 -2.54 10.59 -22.63
N LEU A 204 -2.87 11.44 -21.66
CA LEU A 204 -2.85 12.90 -21.76
C LEU A 204 -1.92 13.47 -20.67
N PRO A 205 -0.60 13.25 -20.74
CA PRO A 205 0.34 13.58 -19.67
C PRO A 205 0.47 15.08 -19.36
N TYR A 206 -0.07 15.93 -20.25
CA TYR A 206 -0.15 17.37 -20.08
C TYR A 206 -1.32 17.82 -19.20
N VAL A 207 -2.37 16.98 -19.07
CA VAL A 207 -3.53 17.28 -18.22
C VAL A 207 -3.18 17.02 -16.76
N ARG A 208 -3.36 18.04 -15.92
CA ARG A 208 -3.10 17.98 -14.48
C ARG A 208 -4.27 18.58 -13.71
N MET A 209 -4.72 17.88 -12.67
CA MET A 209 -5.73 18.44 -11.77
C MET A 209 -5.04 19.45 -10.84
N ASP A 210 -5.43 20.72 -10.93
CA ASP A 210 -4.91 21.76 -10.04
C ASP A 210 -5.59 21.73 -8.68
N PHE A 211 -6.89 21.46 -8.66
CA PHE A 211 -7.63 21.24 -7.42
C PHE A 211 -8.86 20.36 -7.65
N LEU A 212 -9.33 19.76 -6.56
CA LEU A 212 -10.58 19.01 -6.51
C LEU A 212 -11.55 19.69 -5.53
N ASN A 213 -12.83 19.70 -5.88
CA ASN A 213 -13.91 19.76 -4.88
C ASN A 213 -14.51 18.35 -4.69
N GLU A 214 -15.61 18.22 -3.95
CA GLU A 214 -16.23 16.92 -3.69
C GLU A 214 -16.59 16.13 -4.95
N GLU A 215 -17.14 16.81 -5.96
CA GLU A 215 -17.74 16.19 -7.15
C GLU A 215 -16.95 16.48 -8.43
N HIS A 216 -16.03 17.44 -8.41
CA HIS A 216 -15.36 17.93 -9.61
C HIS A 216 -13.86 18.09 -9.44
N GLY A 217 -13.15 17.73 -10.50
CA GLY A 217 -11.75 18.06 -10.71
C GLY A 217 -11.62 19.23 -11.67
N VAL A 218 -10.69 20.12 -11.40
CA VAL A 218 -10.44 21.29 -12.25
C VAL A 218 -8.98 21.30 -12.69
N GLU A 219 -8.80 21.42 -13.98
CA GLU A 219 -7.54 21.76 -14.63
C GLU A 219 -7.61 23.21 -15.10
N ASN A 220 -6.61 24.02 -14.75
CA ASN A 220 -6.33 25.31 -15.33
C ASN A 220 -5.00 25.27 -16.11
N GLY A 221 -4.94 25.88 -17.29
CA GLY A 221 -3.72 26.05 -18.08
C GLY A 221 -3.76 25.45 -19.48
N ARG A 222 -2.68 24.73 -19.85
CA ARG A 222 -2.26 24.36 -21.23
C ARG A 222 -3.14 23.28 -21.88
N VAL A 223 -4.46 23.42 -21.83
CA VAL A 223 -5.36 22.47 -22.49
C VAL A 223 -5.43 22.79 -23.97
N THR A 224 -4.82 21.93 -24.78
CA THR A 224 -4.97 21.94 -26.24
C THR A 224 -6.44 21.76 -26.61
N THR A 225 -6.79 22.12 -27.85
CA THR A 225 -8.17 22.09 -28.41
C THR A 225 -8.81 20.70 -28.48
N GLU A 226 -8.16 19.65 -27.96
CA GLU A 226 -8.59 18.26 -28.06
C GLU A 226 -9.63 17.85 -27.02
N LEU A 227 -9.64 18.47 -25.83
CA LEU A 227 -10.66 18.19 -24.80
C LEU A 227 -11.93 19.02 -25.05
N ARG A 228 -13.01 18.32 -25.40
CA ARG A 228 -14.36 18.86 -25.61
C ARG A 228 -15.30 18.42 -24.51
N VAL A 229 -16.38 19.18 -24.28
CA VAL A 229 -17.46 18.73 -23.40
C VAL A 229 -17.99 17.38 -23.88
N ALA A 230 -18.31 16.50 -22.93
CA ALA A 230 -18.66 15.09 -23.12
C ALA A 230 -17.50 14.18 -23.58
N ALA A 231 -16.27 14.68 -23.74
CA ALA A 231 -15.11 13.82 -23.89
C ALA A 231 -14.93 12.97 -22.62
N ARG A 232 -14.74 11.67 -22.81
CA ARG A 232 -14.49 10.72 -21.73
C ARG A 232 -13.04 10.32 -21.73
N GLY A 233 -12.45 10.26 -20.55
CA GLY A 233 -11.07 9.84 -20.34
C GLY A 233 -10.92 9.16 -18.99
N ALA A 234 -9.89 8.34 -18.86
CA ALA A 234 -9.52 7.76 -17.58
C ALA A 234 -8.50 8.68 -16.87
N VAL A 235 -8.63 8.85 -15.57
CA VAL A 235 -7.61 9.43 -14.69
C VAL A 235 -7.05 8.36 -13.77
N ARG A 236 -5.83 8.57 -13.29
CA ARG A 236 -5.11 7.71 -12.36
C ARG A 236 -4.64 8.51 -11.16
#